data_AF-A0A4R3VU41-F1
#
_entry.id   AF-A0A4R3VU41-F1
#
_cell.length_a   1.000
_cell.length_b   1.000
_cell.length_c   1.000
_cell.angle_alpha   90.00
_cell.angle_beta   90.00
_cell.angle_gamma   90.00
#
_symmetry.space_group_name_H-M   'P 1'
#
loop_
_entity.id
_entity.type
_entity.pdbx_description
1 polymer ?
#
loop_
_entity_poly.entity_id
_entity_poly.type
_entity_poly.pdbx_seq_one_letter_code
_entity_poly.pdbx_strand_id
1 'polypeptide(L)'
;MRRESHVRICEGLRGQFLRPTRRSIYVKSKRAGDRVMESISKYIEKELKLKVNVEKSIVTRPWRTRSIFSTLDEWMRSRVRLCYWNQWKRVKTRVRELKKLGVTSNQAYQWGNTRKGPWRTVNSPILKRTLTTAFLKKEGLLYLTDIIAPKTVNV
;
A
#
# COMPACT_ATOMS: atom_id res chain seq x y z
N MET A 1 22.92 -4.01 0.11
CA MET A 1 21.48 -4.07 0.47
C MET A 1 20.67 -5.24 -0.11
N ARG A 2 20.91 -5.81 -1.32
CA ARG A 2 20.02 -6.85 -1.93
C ARG A 2 19.95 -8.22 -1.21
N ARG A 3 20.81 -8.50 -0.22
CA ARG A 3 20.90 -9.83 0.44
C ARG A 3 20.38 -9.86 1.88
N GLU A 4 19.97 -8.72 2.43
CA GLU A 4 19.54 -8.64 3.84
C GLU A 4 18.14 -9.20 4.02
N SER A 5 17.96 -9.99 5.08
CA SER A 5 16.66 -10.38 5.62
C SER A 5 16.34 -9.49 6.82
N HIS A 6 15.07 -9.30 7.14
CA HIS A 6 14.68 -8.67 8.40
C HIS A 6 13.77 -9.58 9.19
N VAL A 7 13.91 -9.50 10.51
CA VAL A 7 13.09 -10.17 11.51
C VAL A 7 12.17 -9.10 12.08
N ARG A 8 10.87 -9.20 11.81
CA ARG A 8 9.88 -8.32 12.43
C ARG A 8 9.29 -9.03 13.65
N ILE A 9 9.25 -8.38 14.79
CA ILE A 9 8.68 -8.92 16.04
C ILE A 9 7.52 -8.03 16.47
N CYS A 10 6.39 -8.67 16.82
CA CYS A 10 5.20 -8.03 17.36
C CYS A 10 4.75 -8.76 18.63
N GLU A 11 4.74 -8.06 19.76
CA GLU A 11 4.26 -8.58 21.04
C GLU A 11 2.76 -8.31 21.20
N GLY A 12 2.04 -9.21 21.89
CA GLY A 12 0.62 -9.06 22.19
C GLY A 12 0.36 -8.11 23.36
N LEU A 13 -0.86 -7.58 23.44
CA LEU A 13 -1.34 -6.74 24.55
C LEU A 13 -1.59 -7.61 25.80
N ARG A 14 -0.52 -8.01 26.50
CA ARG A 14 -0.62 -8.56 27.87
C ARG A 14 0.57 -8.06 28.67
N GLY A 15 0.39 -6.95 29.40
CA GLY A 15 1.34 -6.48 30.43
C GLY A 15 2.14 -5.21 30.06
N GLN A 16 2.08 -4.22 30.96
CA GLN A 16 2.87 -2.98 31.15
C GLN A 16 3.11 -2.00 29.98
N PHE A 17 3.15 -2.41 28.72
CA PHE A 17 3.32 -1.47 27.60
C PHE A 17 1.98 -0.95 27.09
N LEU A 18 1.78 0.37 27.14
CA LEU A 18 0.60 1.07 26.62
C LEU A 18 0.40 0.88 25.09
N ARG A 19 1.41 0.38 24.36
CA ARG A 19 1.34 0.15 22.89
C ARG A 19 2.12 -1.10 22.49
N PRO A 20 1.68 -1.84 21.44
CA PRO A 20 2.45 -2.93 20.86
C PRO A 20 3.78 -2.41 20.29
N THR A 21 4.91 -2.96 20.75
CA THR A 21 6.22 -2.63 20.20
C THR A 21 6.40 -3.34 18.86
N ARG A 22 6.67 -2.59 17.78
CA ARG A 22 6.99 -3.15 16.46
C ARG A 22 8.46 -2.93 16.16
N ARG A 23 9.28 -3.96 16.35
CA ARG A 23 10.74 -3.89 16.13
C ARG A 23 11.14 -4.70 14.91
N SER A 24 12.07 -4.17 14.11
CA SER A 24 12.61 -4.84 12.92
C SER A 24 14.13 -4.95 13.04
N ILE A 25 14.66 -6.16 12.96
CA ILE A 25 16.09 -6.46 13.07
C ILE A 25 16.59 -6.90 11.71
N TYR A 26 17.63 -6.25 11.18
CA TYR A 26 18.20 -6.58 9.86
C TYR A 26 19.39 -7.53 10.02
N VAL A 27 19.43 -8.59 9.20
CA VAL A 27 20.43 -9.66 9.24
C VAL A 27 20.91 -10.02 7.84
N LYS A 28 22.14 -10.53 7.73
CA LYS A 28 22.78 -10.85 6.44
C LYS A 28 22.19 -12.08 5.72
N SER A 29 21.53 -13.00 6.43
CA SER A 29 20.98 -14.23 5.85
C SER A 29 19.66 -14.65 6.49
N LYS A 30 18.83 -15.40 5.76
CA LYS A 30 17.57 -15.94 6.31
C LYS A 30 17.83 -16.88 7.50
N ARG A 31 18.79 -17.80 7.37
CA ARG A 31 19.20 -18.71 8.45
C ARG A 31 19.62 -17.98 9.73
N ALA A 32 20.36 -16.87 9.61
CA ALA A 32 20.70 -16.04 10.77
C ALA A 32 19.45 -15.38 11.38
N GLY A 33 18.51 -14.93 10.55
CA GLY A 33 17.24 -14.37 11.01
C GLY A 33 16.37 -15.37 11.75
N ASP A 34 16.31 -16.62 11.28
CA ASP A 34 15.54 -17.68 11.94
C ASP A 34 16.12 -17.99 13.34
N ARG A 35 17.46 -18.06 13.46
CA ARG A 35 18.14 -18.21 14.77
C ARG A 35 17.86 -17.04 15.72
N VAL A 36 17.96 -15.82 15.20
CA VAL A 36 17.69 -14.60 15.99
C VAL A 36 16.23 -14.57 16.44
N MET A 37 15.29 -14.98 15.58
CA MET A 37 13.88 -15.07 15.91
C MET A 37 13.62 -16.06 17.04
N GLU A 38 14.23 -17.24 16.98
CA GLU A 38 14.08 -18.28 18.01
C GLU A 38 14.66 -17.81 19.36
N SER A 39 15.87 -17.23 19.34
CA SER A 39 16.52 -16.70 20.54
C SER A 39 15.72 -15.57 21.19
N ILE A 40 15.22 -14.61 20.39
CA ILE A 40 14.47 -13.47 20.93
C ILE A 40 13.08 -13.91 21.39
N SER A 41 12.40 -14.80 20.66
CA SER A 41 11.10 -15.34 21.09
C SER A 41 11.22 -16.03 22.44
N LYS A 42 12.25 -16.86 22.63
CA LYS A 42 12.55 -17.50 23.91
C LYS A 42 12.80 -16.49 25.03
N TYR A 43 13.55 -15.42 24.76
CA TYR A 43 13.81 -14.36 25.74
C TYR A 43 12.52 -13.61 26.14
N ILE A 44 11.70 -13.23 25.16
CA ILE A 44 10.44 -12.50 25.39
C ILE A 44 9.45 -13.34 26.19
N GLU A 45 9.32 -14.63 25.87
CA GLU A 45 8.37 -15.53 26.55
C GLU A 45 8.83 -15.91 27.97
N LYS A 46 10.14 -16.12 28.18
CA LYS A 46 10.67 -16.55 29.48
C LYS A 46 10.93 -15.39 30.45
N GLU A 47 11.69 -14.38 30.01
CA GLU A 47 12.15 -13.29 30.88
C GLU A 47 11.07 -12.21 31.03
N LEU A 48 10.49 -11.78 29.90
CA LEU A 48 9.51 -10.69 29.88
C LEU A 48 8.07 -11.20 30.08
N LYS A 49 7.84 -12.53 30.02
CA LYS A 49 6.52 -13.18 30.13
C LYS A 49 5.48 -12.63 29.16
N LEU A 50 5.92 -12.14 28.01
CA LEU A 50 5.05 -11.60 26.95
C LEU A 50 4.75 -12.67 25.90
N LYS A 51 3.56 -12.61 25.30
CA LYS A 51 3.18 -13.50 24.20
C LYS A 51 3.57 -12.89 22.87
N VAL A 52 4.47 -13.55 22.13
CA VAL A 52 4.79 -13.17 20.75
C VAL A 52 3.63 -13.53 19.82
N ASN A 53 3.25 -12.61 18.94
CA ASN A 53 2.30 -12.90 17.88
C ASN A 53 3.05 -13.50 16.68
N VAL A 54 2.98 -14.82 16.55
CA VAL A 54 3.69 -15.59 15.50
C VAL A 54 3.18 -15.26 14.10
N GLU A 55 1.90 -14.95 13.93
CA GLU A 55 1.33 -14.59 12.62
C GLU A 55 1.91 -13.28 12.07
N LYS A 56 2.20 -12.32 12.96
CA LYS A 56 2.76 -11.00 12.62
C LYS A 56 4.29 -10.99 12.64
N SER A 57 4.92 -11.98 13.27
CA SER A 57 6.36 -12.06 13.45
C SER A 57 6.97 -12.96 12.39
N ILE A 58 7.70 -12.38 11.44
CA ILE A 58 8.12 -13.06 10.22
C ILE A 58 9.58 -12.71 9.91
N VAL A 59 10.38 -13.71 9.52
CA VAL A 59 11.68 -13.51 8.89
C VAL A 59 11.46 -13.42 7.39
N THR A 60 11.58 -12.23 6.83
CA THR A 60 11.32 -12.01 5.40
C THR A 60 12.31 -11.05 4.79
N ARG A 61 12.35 -11.04 3.46
CA ARG A 61 13.17 -10.10 2.72
C ARG A 61 12.45 -8.74 2.69
N PRO A 62 13.15 -7.61 2.90
CA PRO A 62 12.54 -6.28 2.95
C PRO A 62 11.66 -5.94 1.73
N TRP A 63 12.02 -6.41 0.54
CA TRP A 63 11.24 -6.17 -0.67
C TRP A 63 9.92 -6.93 -0.76
N ARG A 64 9.73 -8.03 -0.01
CA ARG A 64 8.43 -8.71 0.06
C ARG A 64 7.40 -7.82 0.77
N THR A 65 7.84 -7.05 1.75
CA THR A 65 7.03 -6.00 2.38
C THR A 65 6.68 -4.89 1.38
N ARG A 66 7.64 -4.50 0.52
CA ARG A 66 7.39 -3.53 -0.57
C ARG A 66 6.30 -4.01 -1.55
N SER A 67 6.21 -5.32 -1.82
CA SER A 67 5.15 -5.88 -2.67
C SER A 67 3.76 -5.71 -2.08
N ILE A 68 3.59 -5.94 -0.77
CA ILE A 68 2.29 -5.74 -0.08
C ILE A 68 1.85 -4.27 -0.19
N PHE A 69 2.78 -3.35 0.03
CA PHE A 69 2.50 -1.92 -0.09
C PHE A 69 2.17 -1.49 -1.51
N SER A 70 2.81 -2.08 -2.53
CA SER A 70 2.45 -1.83 -3.93
C SER A 70 1.01 -2.26 -4.25
N THR A 71 0.59 -3.44 -3.76
CA THR A 71 -0.78 -3.93 -3.95
C THR A 71 -1.79 -3.04 -3.24
N LEU A 72 -1.48 -2.61 -2.02
CA LEU A 72 -2.31 -1.65 -1.27
C LEU A 72 -2.40 -0.30 -1.99
N ASP A 73 -1.28 0.23 -2.50
CA ASP A 73 -1.25 1.48 -3.27
C ASP A 73 -2.10 1.37 -4.55
N GLU A 74 -2.09 0.21 -5.22
CA GLU A 74 -2.97 -0.03 -6.38
C GLU A 74 -4.45 -0.02 -5.98
N TRP A 75 -4.80 -0.71 -4.91
CA TRP A 75 -6.17 -0.73 -4.40
C TRP A 75 -6.66 0.65 -3.95
N MET A 76 -5.81 1.40 -3.23
CA MET A 76 -6.09 2.78 -2.81
C MET A 76 -6.33 3.69 -4.01
N ARG A 77 -5.49 3.61 -5.06
CA ARG A 77 -5.69 4.38 -6.29
C ARG A 77 -7.04 4.06 -6.94
N SER A 78 -7.44 2.79 -6.98
CA SER A 78 -8.75 2.41 -7.49
C SER A 78 -9.89 2.97 -6.62
N ARG A 79 -9.77 2.97 -5.30
CA ARG A 79 -10.77 3.59 -4.41
C ARG A 79 -10.87 5.10 -4.60
N VAL A 80 -9.76 5.81 -4.74
CA VAL A 80 -9.77 7.26 -5.03
C VAL A 80 -10.46 7.55 -6.37
N ARG A 81 -10.15 6.80 -7.43
CA ARG A 81 -10.83 6.91 -8.73
C ARG A 81 -12.33 6.65 -8.63
N LEU A 82 -12.73 5.71 -7.77
CA LEU A 82 -14.15 5.43 -7.49
C LEU A 82 -14.84 6.65 -6.89
N CYS A 83 -14.18 7.34 -5.94
CA CYS A 83 -14.70 8.56 -5.33
C CYS A 83 -14.95 9.65 -6.38
N TYR A 84 -13.99 9.91 -7.27
CA TYR A 84 -14.18 10.84 -8.39
C TYR A 84 -15.36 10.44 -9.29
N TRP A 85 -15.46 9.16 -9.65
CA TRP A 85 -16.54 8.68 -10.51
C TRP A 85 -17.93 8.82 -9.87
N ASN A 86 -18.03 8.58 -8.56
CA ASN A 86 -19.25 8.75 -7.80
C ASN A 86 -19.59 10.23 -7.58
N GLN A 87 -18.58 11.09 -7.42
CA GLN A 87 -18.76 12.54 -7.37
C GLN A 87 -19.37 13.06 -8.68
N TRP A 88 -18.99 12.48 -9.82
CA TRP A 88 -19.59 12.76 -11.13
C TRP A 88 -20.89 11.97 -11.33
N LYS A 89 -21.89 12.20 -10.47
CA LYS A 89 -23.15 11.43 -10.45
C LYS A 89 -23.93 11.50 -11.77
N ARG A 90 -24.00 12.69 -12.39
CA ARG A 90 -24.75 12.93 -13.63
C ARG A 90 -23.87 12.71 -14.86
N VAL A 91 -24.43 12.15 -15.93
CA VAL A 91 -23.73 11.94 -17.22
C VAL A 91 -23.14 13.24 -17.75
N LYS A 92 -23.91 14.34 -17.73
CA LYS A 92 -23.43 15.67 -18.16
C LYS A 92 -22.15 16.08 -17.41
N THR A 93 -22.10 15.84 -16.10
CA THR A 93 -20.92 16.11 -15.27
C THR A 93 -19.74 15.21 -15.66
N ARG A 94 -19.97 13.90 -15.83
CA ARG A 94 -18.90 12.96 -16.27
C ARG A 94 -18.26 13.41 -17.58
N VAL A 95 -19.08 13.70 -18.58
CA VAL A 95 -18.60 14.14 -19.89
C VAL A 95 -17.79 15.44 -19.76
N ARG A 96 -18.27 16.40 -18.97
CA ARG A 96 -17.56 17.67 -18.74
C ARG A 96 -16.19 17.46 -18.09
N GLU A 97 -16.12 16.68 -17.01
CA GLU A 97 -14.85 16.46 -16.31
C GLU A 97 -13.88 15.61 -17.14
N LEU A 98 -14.38 14.61 -17.90
CA LEU A 98 -13.54 13.84 -18.83
C LEU A 98 -12.94 14.72 -19.93
N LYS A 99 -13.70 15.69 -20.46
CA LYS A 99 -13.18 16.66 -21.44
C LYS A 99 -12.10 17.55 -20.83
N LYS A 100 -12.28 18.02 -19.59
CA LYS A 100 -11.25 18.81 -18.88
C LYS A 100 -9.94 18.03 -18.67
N LEU A 101 -10.02 16.71 -18.50
CA LEU A 101 -8.86 15.83 -18.41
C LEU A 101 -8.22 15.50 -19.77
N GLY A 102 -8.69 16.09 -20.88
CA GLY A 102 -8.08 15.97 -22.20
C GLY A 102 -8.65 14.85 -23.09
N VAL A 103 -9.80 14.27 -22.73
CA VAL A 103 -10.46 13.25 -23.58
C VAL A 103 -11.21 13.94 -24.72
N THR A 104 -11.11 13.38 -25.94
CA THR A 104 -11.87 13.86 -27.10
C THR A 104 -13.38 13.85 -26.82
N SER A 105 -14.13 14.80 -27.39
CA SER A 105 -15.56 14.96 -27.09
C SER A 105 -16.38 13.69 -27.33
N ASN A 106 -16.10 12.96 -28.42
CA ASN A 106 -16.82 11.73 -28.76
C ASN A 106 -16.52 10.60 -27.78
N GLN A 107 -15.24 10.39 -27.43
CA GLN A 107 -14.86 9.38 -26.43
C GLN A 107 -15.40 9.72 -25.05
N ALA A 108 -15.38 10.99 -24.65
CA ALA A 108 -15.94 11.43 -23.38
C ALA A 108 -17.45 11.13 -23.29
N TYR A 109 -18.19 11.33 -24.38
CA TYR A 109 -19.61 11.01 -24.45
C TYR A 109 -19.88 9.49 -24.35
N GLN A 110 -19.11 8.68 -25.07
CA GLN A 110 -19.19 7.22 -24.99
C GLN A 110 -18.88 6.71 -23.57
N TRP A 111 -17.83 7.23 -22.94
CA TRP A 111 -17.40 6.81 -21.61
C TRP A 111 -18.33 7.30 -20.51
N GLY A 112 -18.85 8.52 -20.62
CA GLY A 112 -19.80 9.08 -19.65
C GLY A 112 -21.13 8.32 -19.58
N ASN A 113 -21.57 7.76 -20.71
CA ASN A 113 -22.79 6.96 -20.86
C ASN A 113 -22.60 5.45 -20.62
N THR A 114 -21.45 5.03 -20.09
CA THR A 114 -21.21 3.61 -19.85
C THR A 114 -22.25 2.99 -18.92
N ARG A 115 -22.77 1.81 -19.30
CA ARG A 115 -23.68 0.99 -18.49
C ARG A 115 -22.93 0.13 -17.44
N LYS A 116 -21.60 0.17 -17.43
CA LYS A 116 -20.78 -0.60 -16.49
C LYS A 116 -20.87 0.00 -15.09
N GLY A 117 -20.90 -0.88 -14.08
CA GLY A 117 -20.89 -0.46 -12.69
C GLY A 117 -19.62 0.33 -12.29
N PRO A 118 -19.68 1.19 -11.26
CA PRO A 118 -18.58 2.07 -10.85
C PRO A 118 -17.24 1.35 -10.60
N TRP A 119 -17.25 0.18 -9.96
CA TRP A 119 -16.00 -0.56 -9.72
C TRP A 119 -15.37 -1.12 -11.01
N ARG A 120 -16.21 -1.49 -11.98
CA ARG A 120 -15.76 -1.97 -13.29
C ARG A 120 -15.20 -0.83 -14.14
N THR A 121 -15.78 0.38 -14.04
CA THR A 121 -15.26 1.56 -14.77
C THR A 121 -13.90 2.01 -14.24
N VAL A 122 -13.70 1.98 -12.92
CA VAL A 122 -12.41 2.31 -12.28
C VAL A 122 -11.26 1.45 -12.77
N ASN A 123 -11.49 0.15 -12.90
CA ASN A 123 -10.47 -0.79 -13.34
C ASN A 123 -10.33 -0.85 -14.87
N SER A 124 -11.22 -0.17 -15.60
CA SER A 124 -11.18 -0.09 -17.06
C SER A 124 -10.19 0.99 -17.55
N PRO A 125 -9.79 0.94 -18.84
CA PRO A 125 -8.97 1.97 -19.44
C PRO A 125 -9.55 3.39 -19.35
N ILE A 126 -10.87 3.54 -19.17
CA ILE A 126 -11.56 4.83 -19.05
C ILE A 126 -10.94 5.68 -17.93
N LEU A 127 -10.87 5.13 -16.71
CA LEU A 127 -10.37 5.84 -15.54
C LEU A 127 -8.87 5.63 -15.32
N LYS A 128 -8.29 4.52 -15.78
CA LYS A 128 -6.84 4.32 -15.74
C LYS A 128 -6.09 5.30 -16.67
N ARG A 129 -6.67 5.66 -17.82
CA ARG A 129 -6.07 6.61 -18.77
C ARG A 129 -6.33 8.07 -18.41
N THR A 130 -7.48 8.40 -17.84
CA THR A 130 -7.83 9.79 -17.51
C THR A 130 -7.28 10.21 -16.15
N LEU A 131 -7.55 9.43 -15.10
CA LEU A 131 -7.01 9.65 -13.75
C LEU A 131 -5.69 8.88 -13.60
N THR A 132 -4.67 9.41 -14.29
CA THR A 132 -3.31 8.86 -14.27
C THR A 132 -2.70 8.92 -12.87
N THR A 133 -1.67 8.10 -12.63
CA THR A 133 -0.91 8.16 -11.37
C THR A 133 -0.25 9.52 -11.17
N ALA A 134 0.22 10.14 -12.25
CA ALA A 134 0.80 11.50 -12.21
C ALA A 134 -0.24 12.53 -11.77
N PHE A 135 -1.47 12.47 -12.32
CA PHE A 135 -2.57 13.34 -11.90
C PHE A 135 -2.88 13.16 -10.41
N LEU A 136 -3.02 11.92 -9.94
CA LEU A 136 -3.31 11.64 -8.53
C LEU A 136 -2.19 12.11 -7.59
N LYS A 137 -0.91 11.98 -7.99
CA LYS A 137 0.22 12.55 -7.23
C LYS A 137 0.13 14.07 -7.14
N LYS A 138 -0.21 14.74 -8.25
CA LYS A 138 -0.36 16.20 -8.31
C LYS A 138 -1.47 16.71 -7.39
N GLU A 139 -2.57 15.96 -7.31
CA GLU A 139 -3.70 16.24 -6.39
C GLU A 139 -3.37 15.96 -4.91
N GLY A 140 -2.15 15.49 -4.60
CA GLY A 140 -1.68 15.29 -3.22
C GLY A 140 -1.80 13.87 -2.69
N LEU A 141 -2.08 12.86 -3.54
CA LEU A 141 -2.09 11.47 -3.09
C LEU A 141 -0.66 10.97 -2.81
N LEU A 142 -0.35 10.77 -1.54
CA LEU A 142 0.90 10.16 -1.09
C LEU A 142 0.85 8.64 -1.29
N TYR A 143 1.89 8.08 -1.90
CA TYR A 143 2.01 6.63 -2.04
C TYR A 143 2.80 6.03 -0.89
N LEU A 144 2.32 4.88 -0.41
CA LEU A 144 2.94 4.14 0.67
C LEU A 144 4.31 3.61 0.26
N THR A 145 4.47 3.28 -1.02
CA THR A 145 5.75 2.97 -1.65
C THR A 145 6.75 4.13 -1.59
N ASP A 146 6.31 5.38 -1.80
CA ASP A 146 7.17 6.57 -1.74
C ASP A 146 7.60 6.90 -0.30
N ILE A 147 6.79 6.57 0.71
CA ILE A 147 7.13 6.76 2.13
C ILE A 147 8.21 5.77 2.59
N ILE A 148 8.18 4.56 2.03
CA ILE A 148 9.04 3.44 2.47
C ILE A 148 10.32 3.36 1.66
N ALA A 149 10.32 3.87 0.43
CA ALA A 149 11.57 4.11 -0.28
C ALA A 149 12.33 5.21 0.47
N PRO A 150 13.59 4.99 0.91
CA PRO A 150 14.41 6.11 1.32
C PRO A 150 14.45 7.08 0.15
N LYS A 151 14.12 8.36 0.39
CA LYS A 151 14.36 9.42 -0.58
C LYS A 151 15.82 9.31 -0.97
N THR A 152 16.12 8.88 -2.20
CA THR A 152 17.45 9.02 -2.74
C THR A 152 17.66 10.53 -2.85
N VAL A 153 18.32 11.09 -1.84
CA VAL A 153 18.96 12.39 -1.96
C VAL A 153 19.98 12.18 -3.08
N ASN A 154 19.67 12.71 -4.25
CA ASN A 154 20.66 12.81 -5.31
C ASN A 154 21.73 13.77 -4.77
N VAL A 155 22.87 13.20 -4.38
CA VAL A 155 24.13 13.91 -4.23
C VAL A 155 24.88 13.72 -5.54
#